data_AF-A0A7S6N4W5-F1
#
_entry.id   AF-A0A7S6N4W5-F1
#
_cell.length_a   1.000
_cell.length_b   1.000
_cell.length_c   1.000
_cell.angle_alpha   90.00
_cell.angle_beta   90.00
_cell.angle_gamma   90.00
#
_symmetry.space_group_name_H-M   'P 1'
#
loop_
_entity.id
_entity.type
_entity.pdbx_description
1 polymer ?
#
loop_
_entity_poly.entity_id
_entity_poly.type
_entity_poly.pdbx_seq_one_letter_code
_entity_poly.pdbx_strand_id
1 'polypeptide(L)' 'MNIELLKPHTHAGVSFAPGDLLVLDEAAARWLIDAGVAKATDSIDEPIGTPQPTARKGD' A
#
# COMPACT_ATOMS: atom_id res chain seq x y z
N MET A 1 3.78 -7.29 -9.34
CA MET A 1 3.76 -7.85 -7.97
C MET A 1 2.82 -7.00 -7.13
N ASN A 2 1.87 -7.63 -6.43
CA ASN A 2 1.00 -6.94 -5.49
C ASN A 2 1.64 -6.94 -4.11
N ILE A 3 1.70 -5.76 -3.50
CA ILE A 3 2.17 -5.59 -2.13
C ILE A 3 1.18 -4.81 -1.31
N GLU A 4 1.05 -5.14 -0.05
CA GLU A 4 0.33 -4.36 0.95
C GLU A 4 1.33 -3.46 1.68
N LEU A 5 1.06 -2.17 1.73
CA LEU A 5 1.91 -1.22 2.45
C LEU A 5 1.70 -1.37 3.96
N LEU A 6 2.78 -1.45 4.73
CA LEU A 6 2.73 -1.45 6.20
C LEU A 6 2.96 -0.04 6.77
N LYS A 7 3.43 0.88 5.94
CA LYS A 7 3.75 2.28 6.28
C LYS A 7 3.20 3.21 5.20
N PRO A 8 2.90 4.48 5.55
CA PRO A 8 2.47 5.44 4.54
C PRO A 8 3.58 5.63 3.49
N HIS A 9 3.22 5.58 2.21
CA HIS A 9 4.15 5.70 1.10
C HIS A 9 3.59 6.62 0.03
N THR A 10 4.43 7.53 -0.50
CA THR A 10 4.03 8.39 -1.62
C THR A 10 4.61 7.85 -2.91
N HIS A 11 3.76 7.34 -3.80
CA HIS A 11 4.16 6.84 -5.11
C HIS A 11 3.61 7.73 -6.21
N ALA A 12 4.48 8.25 -7.09
CA ALA A 12 4.12 9.15 -8.18
C ALA A 12 3.29 10.39 -7.76
N GLY A 13 3.50 10.89 -6.55
CA GLY A 13 2.73 12.02 -5.99
C GLY A 13 1.41 11.64 -5.33
N VAL A 14 1.03 10.36 -5.35
CA VAL A 14 -0.13 9.83 -4.63
C VAL A 14 0.33 9.22 -3.31
N SER A 15 -0.23 9.70 -2.21
CA SER A 15 0.01 9.15 -0.88
C SER A 15 -0.91 7.96 -0.62
N PHE A 16 -0.31 6.82 -0.33
CA PHE A 16 -0.95 5.57 0.07
C PHE A 16 -0.77 5.35 1.57
N ALA A 17 -1.80 4.83 2.21
CA ALA A 17 -1.80 4.55 3.64
C ALA A 17 -1.27 3.12 3.91
N PRO A 18 -0.85 2.83 5.17
CA PRO A 18 -0.73 1.45 5.62
C PRO A 18 -2.04 0.68 5.38
N GLY A 19 -1.97 -0.52 4.81
CA GLY A 19 -3.09 -1.36 4.40
C GLY A 19 -3.47 -1.19 2.92
N ASP A 20 -2.98 -0.17 2.22
CA ASP A 20 -3.22 -0.02 0.79
C ASP A 20 -2.44 -1.06 -0.02
N LEU A 21 -3.12 -1.60 -1.03
CA LEU A 21 -2.54 -2.52 -2.01
C LEU A 21 -1.96 -1.73 -3.18
N LEU A 22 -0.66 -1.93 -3.42
CA LEU A 22 0.05 -1.29 -4.51
C LEU A 22 0.62 -2.33 -5.46
N VAL A 23 0.44 -2.10 -6.76
CA VAL A 23 0.98 -2.96 -7.83
C VAL A 23 2.28 -2.34 -8.32
N LEU A 24 3.38 -3.04 -8.06
CA LEU A 24 4.73 -2.60 -8.45
C LEU A 24 5.44 -3.66 -9.28
N ASP A 25 6.56 -3.26 -9.88
CA ASP A 25 7.53 -4.22 -10.39
C ASP A 25 8.10 -5.08 -9.26
N GLU A 26 8.49 -6.32 -9.58
CA GLU A 26 9.00 -7.28 -8.60
C GLU A 26 10.26 -6.77 -7.88
N ALA A 27 11.14 -6.04 -8.59
CA ALA A 27 12.34 -5.47 -7.97
C ALA A 27 11.99 -4.41 -6.91
N ALA A 28 11.04 -3.53 -7.22
CA ALA A 28 10.59 -2.49 -6.29
C ALA A 28 9.79 -3.06 -5.11
N ALA A 29 8.92 -4.04 -5.39
CA ALA A 29 8.18 -4.77 -4.37
C ALA A 29 9.13 -5.47 -3.39
N ARG A 30 10.14 -6.20 -3.90
CA ARG A 30 11.16 -6.84 -3.07
C ARG A 30 11.89 -5.85 -2.18
N TRP A 31 12.29 -4.70 -2.73
CA TRP A 31 12.97 -3.68 -1.94
C TRP A 31 12.10 -3.15 -0.78
N LEU A 32 10.80 -2.92 -1.01
CA LEU A 32 9.88 -2.46 0.03
C LEU A 32 9.59 -3.54 1.09
N ILE A 33 9.55 -4.81 0.67
CA ILE A 33 9.37 -5.94 1.57
C ILE A 33 10.61 -6.12 2.46
N ASP A 34 11.80 -6.08 1.86
CA ASP A 34 13.08 -6.17 2.58
C ASP A 34 13.26 -5.02 3.57
N ALA A 35 12.89 -3.81 3.17
CA ALA A 35 12.89 -2.63 4.04
C ALA A 35 11.83 -2.69 5.17
N GLY A 36 10.95 -3.68 5.19
CA GLY A 36 9.84 -3.78 6.14
C GLY A 36 8.85 -2.61 6.01
N VAL A 37 8.69 -2.08 4.79
CA VAL A 37 7.74 -1.03 4.43
C VAL A 37 6.48 -1.62 3.83
N ALA A 38 6.56 -2.81 3.24
CA ALA A 38 5.44 -3.51 2.64
C ALA A 38 5.51 -5.03 2.85
N LYS A 39 4.46 -5.74 2.46
CA LYS A 39 4.39 -7.21 2.48
C LYS A 39 3.88 -7.71 1.12
N ALA A 40 4.43 -8.82 0.63
CA ALA A 40 3.88 -9.50 -0.55
C ALA A 40 2.45 -9.98 -0.26
N THR A 41 1.51 -9.55 -1.10
CA THR A 41 0.14 -10.04 -1.10
C THR A 41 -0.11 -10.72 -2.43
N ASP A 42 0.01 -12.04 -2.44
CA ASP A 42 -0.32 -12.91 -3.57
C ASP A 42 -1.84 -13.21 -3.66
N SER A 43 -2.63 -12.69 -2.72
CA SER A 43 -4.04 -13.06 -2.61
C SER A 43 -4.92 -12.24 -3.55
N ILE A 44 -5.40 -12.90 -4.58
CA ILE A 44 -6.62 -12.57 -5.35
C ILE A 44 -7.88 -12.92 -4.53
N ASP A 45 -7.78 -12.87 -3.20
CA ASP A 45 -8.88 -13.22 -2.28
C ASP A 45 -9.46 -11.92 -1.73
N GLU A 46 -10.40 -11.40 -2.51
CA GLU A 46 -11.38 -10.35 -2.23
C GLU A 46 -10.91 -8.97 -1.70
N PRO A 47 -11.38 -7.87 -2.31
CA PRO A 47 -11.19 -6.52 -1.80
C PRO A 47 -12.12 -6.27 -0.60
N ILE A 48 -11.87 -6.91 0.53
CA ILE A 48 -12.60 -6.64 1.77
C ILE A 48 -11.81 -5.66 2.63
N GLY A 49 -12.11 -4.37 2.47
CA GLY A 49 -11.72 -3.39 3.48
C GLY A 49 -11.71 -1.94 3.06
N THR A 50 -12.83 -1.42 2.52
CA THR A 50 -13.28 -0.01 2.58
C THR A 50 -12.27 1.13 2.28
N PRO A 51 -12.54 2.03 1.30
CA PRO A 51 -11.78 3.28 1.20
C PRO A 51 -11.95 4.04 2.51
N GLN A 52 -10.91 4.14 3.35
CA GLN A 52 -10.99 4.96 4.55
C GLN A 52 -10.81 6.42 4.11
N PRO A 53 -11.83 7.28 4.27
CA PRO A 53 -11.68 8.68 4.01
C PRO A 53 -10.99 9.28 5.23
N THR A 54 -9.69 9.55 5.16
CA THR A 54 -9.09 10.45 6.16
C THR A 54 -9.53 11.86 5.82
N ALA A 55 -10.68 12.23 6.41
CA ALA A 55 -11.11 13.59 6.61
C ALA A 55 -9.95 14.44 7.15
N ARG A 56 -9.68 15.58 6.50
CA ARG A 56 -9.17 16.75 7.23
C ARG A 56 -10.38 17.51 7.77
N LYS A 57 -10.47 17.54 9.09
CA LYS A 57 -11.37 18.37 9.91
C LYS A 57 -10.79 19.78 10.03
N GLY A 58 -11.63 20.82 9.91
CA GLY A 58 -11.36 22.24 10.21
C GLY A 58 -10.98 23.05 8.97
N ASP A 59 -11.65 24.11 8.55
CA ASP A 59 -12.46 25.12 9.28
C ASP A 59 -13.65 25.60 8.41
#